data_AF-A0A173LI81-F1
#
_entry.id   AF-A0A173LI81-F1
#
_cell.length_a   1.000
_cell.length_b   1.000
_cell.length_c   1.000
_cell.angle_alpha   90.00
_cell.angle_beta   90.00
_cell.angle_gamma   90.00
#
_symmetry.space_group_name_H-M   'P 1'
#
loop_
_entity.id
_entity.type
_entity.pdbx_description
1 polymer ?
#
loop_
_entity_poly.entity_id
_entity_poly.type
_entity_poly.pdbx_seq_one_letter_code
_entity_poly.pdbx_strand_id
1 'polypeptide(L)'
;MAAALLLPVTPALIGTAAAAPVIPDNLPFFPEVHENPQVSVTTEDGRPVDGLTVHRGDVLLVHGTGFSPEANRGGFPLPVPPGTPNGVYVLYSGFGDEWKPSGGSPGEARTHPHDRMAWVTPPGTLQAIPKAPIDMHRSIARVAQPMNADGEFTARVVVDPPEETPGENWGVYVYPGAGSENPSEEFFIPIDFSPEPGPNTPPPAQPDLVLEAGLVYRATEAAQGGINPRFGAAKQPGERVSFTRSAAEATDGITRYEGTVTATARFSMVEVSMKDPWIERRGDRSVLTALVSNAYNVGADEMHRVELGTLGEENADGVSPLVLGPATLGNVQVAR
;
A
#
# COMPACT_ATOMS: atom_id res chain seq x y z
N MET A 1 18.09 19.97 50.71
CA MET A 1 17.05 18.94 50.85
C MET A 1 16.45 18.71 49.47
N ALA A 2 16.83 17.61 48.82
CA ALA A 2 16.32 17.22 47.51
C ALA A 2 15.02 16.44 47.70
N ALA A 3 13.94 16.89 47.07
CA ALA A 3 12.68 16.16 47.02
C ALA A 3 12.74 15.21 45.82
N ALA A 4 12.84 13.91 46.10
CA ALA A 4 12.76 12.86 45.10
C ALA A 4 11.30 12.77 44.60
N LEU A 5 11.08 13.11 43.32
CA LEU A 5 9.86 12.74 42.62
C LEU A 5 9.91 11.24 42.33
N LEU A 6 9.07 10.48 43.03
CA LEU A 6 8.72 9.10 42.69
C LEU A 6 7.89 9.11 41.40
N LEU A 7 8.48 8.67 40.30
CA LEU A 7 7.76 8.30 39.09
C LEU A 7 6.94 7.04 39.38
N PRO A 8 5.62 7.02 39.10
CA PRO A 8 4.88 5.76 39.12
C PRO A 8 5.33 4.93 37.93
N VAL A 9 5.97 3.80 38.23
CA VAL A 9 6.19 2.72 37.25
C VAL A 9 4.81 2.19 36.89
N THR A 10 4.26 2.63 35.77
CA THR A 10 3.13 1.98 35.13
C THR A 10 3.60 0.61 34.66
N PRO A 11 3.02 -0.50 35.15
CA PRO A 11 3.30 -1.80 34.57
C PRO A 11 2.86 -1.76 33.11
N ALA A 12 3.79 -2.04 32.19
CA ALA A 12 3.47 -2.30 30.81
C ALA A 12 2.51 -3.49 30.79
N LEU A 13 1.22 -3.22 30.57
CA LEU A 13 0.29 -4.22 30.10
C LEU A 13 0.78 -4.61 28.71
N ILE A 14 1.61 -5.66 28.65
CA ILE A 14 1.79 -6.46 27.44
C ILE A 14 0.45 -7.18 27.27
N GLY A 15 -0.53 -6.45 26.73
CA GLY A 15 -1.74 -7.05 26.23
C GLY A 15 -1.32 -7.89 25.03
N THR A 16 -1.37 -9.21 25.16
CA THR A 16 -1.44 -10.08 23.99
C THR A 16 -2.60 -9.57 23.16
N ALA A 17 -2.32 -8.98 22.00
CA ALA A 17 -3.36 -8.59 21.06
C ALA A 17 -4.19 -9.85 20.79
N ALA A 18 -5.43 -9.88 21.28
CA ALA A 18 -6.34 -10.98 20.98
C ALA A 18 -6.47 -11.05 19.46
N ALA A 19 -6.24 -12.23 18.89
CA ALA A 19 -6.44 -12.47 17.47
C ALA A 19 -7.86 -11.99 17.09
N ALA A 20 -7.98 -11.30 15.95
CA ALA A 20 -9.29 -10.89 15.46
C ALA A 20 -10.18 -12.14 15.32
N PRO A 21 -11.46 -12.09 15.73
CA PRO A 21 -12.35 -13.23 15.58
C PRO A 21 -12.45 -13.63 14.11
N VAL A 22 -12.33 -14.92 13.83
CA VAL A 22 -12.43 -15.52 12.48
C VAL A 22 -13.64 -16.45 12.43
N ILE A 23 -14.36 -16.42 11.33
CA ILE A 23 -15.49 -17.31 11.03
C ILE A 23 -14.95 -18.50 10.22
N PRO A 24 -15.17 -19.76 10.64
CA PRO A 24 -14.70 -20.91 9.87
C PRO A 24 -15.35 -21.00 8.49
N ASP A 25 -14.57 -21.40 7.47
CA ASP A 25 -15.06 -21.60 6.10
C ASP A 25 -15.92 -22.88 5.93
N ASN A 26 -15.92 -23.78 6.91
CA ASN A 26 -16.60 -25.09 6.86
C ASN A 26 -17.89 -25.18 7.69
N LEU A 27 -18.57 -24.04 7.92
CA LEU A 27 -19.82 -24.03 8.66
C LEU A 27 -20.94 -24.78 7.88
N PRO A 28 -21.82 -25.53 8.56
CA PRO A 28 -22.76 -26.46 7.92
C PRO A 28 -23.88 -25.79 7.10
N PHE A 29 -23.98 -24.46 7.16
CA PHE A 29 -24.94 -23.67 6.40
C PHE A 29 -24.32 -22.98 5.19
N PHE A 30 -23.00 -23.10 4.98
CA PHE A 30 -22.36 -22.74 3.73
C PHE A 30 -22.56 -23.86 2.70
N PRO A 31 -22.65 -23.52 1.40
CA PRO A 31 -22.79 -24.52 0.35
C PRO A 31 -21.57 -25.46 0.35
N GLU A 32 -21.79 -26.71 -0.05
CA GLU A 32 -20.68 -27.60 -0.38
C GLU A 32 -19.94 -27.03 -1.59
N VAL A 33 -18.62 -26.89 -1.46
CA VAL A 33 -17.76 -26.33 -2.48
C VAL A 33 -17.07 -27.47 -3.23
N HIS A 34 -17.23 -27.49 -4.55
CA HIS A 34 -16.46 -28.34 -5.43
C HIS A 34 -15.53 -27.47 -6.27
N GLU A 35 -14.24 -27.68 -6.09
CA GLU A 35 -13.19 -26.90 -6.75
C GLU A 35 -12.06 -27.82 -7.18
N ASN A 36 -11.38 -27.44 -8.26
CA ASN A 36 -10.15 -28.08 -8.72
C ASN A 36 -9.23 -26.98 -9.28
N PRO A 37 -8.80 -26.06 -8.40
CA PRO A 37 -8.13 -24.85 -8.82
C PRO A 37 -6.77 -25.18 -9.44
N GLN A 38 -6.45 -24.44 -10.50
CA GLN A 38 -5.14 -24.47 -11.16
C GLN A 38 -4.70 -23.03 -11.39
N VAL A 39 -3.39 -22.81 -11.24
CA VAL A 39 -2.77 -21.50 -11.45
C VAL A 39 -1.64 -21.63 -12.45
N SER A 40 -1.59 -20.70 -13.39
CA SER A 40 -0.47 -20.51 -14.29
C SER A 40 -0.11 -19.03 -14.36
N VAL A 41 1.12 -18.72 -14.73
CA VAL A 41 1.61 -17.33 -14.78
C VAL A 41 2.28 -17.08 -16.12
N THR A 42 1.99 -15.93 -16.71
CA THR A 42 2.67 -15.42 -17.90
C THR A 42 3.17 -14.00 -17.68
N THR A 43 4.09 -13.54 -18.52
CA THR A 43 4.41 -12.12 -18.66
C THR A 43 3.25 -11.37 -19.34
N GLU A 44 3.26 -10.03 -19.30
CA GLU A 44 2.23 -9.22 -19.97
C GLU A 44 2.13 -9.46 -21.50
N ASP A 45 3.22 -9.90 -22.14
CA ASP A 45 3.24 -10.31 -23.55
C ASP A 45 2.93 -11.80 -23.79
N GLY A 46 2.52 -12.53 -22.74
CA GLY A 46 2.01 -13.90 -22.81
C GLY A 46 3.09 -15.00 -22.82
N ARG A 47 4.34 -14.70 -22.44
CA ARG A 47 5.40 -15.72 -22.35
C ARG A 47 5.29 -16.48 -21.02
N PRO A 48 5.56 -17.79 -21.00
CA PRO A 48 5.73 -18.53 -19.75
C PRO A 48 6.84 -17.94 -18.87
N VAL A 49 6.69 -18.06 -17.56
CA VAL A 49 7.64 -17.50 -16.57
C VAL A 49 8.72 -18.49 -16.10
N ASP A 50 8.71 -19.73 -16.59
CA ASP A 50 9.68 -20.75 -16.17
C ASP A 50 11.13 -20.30 -16.43
N GLY A 51 11.93 -20.24 -15.36
CA GLY A 51 13.33 -19.81 -15.42
C GLY A 51 13.53 -18.31 -15.67
N LEU A 52 12.47 -17.50 -15.57
CA LEU A 52 12.56 -16.05 -15.66
C LEU A 52 13.01 -15.45 -14.32
N THR A 53 13.91 -14.46 -14.39
CA THR A 53 14.17 -13.54 -13.29
C THR A 53 13.44 -12.22 -13.57
N VAL A 54 12.55 -11.83 -12.66
CA VAL A 54 11.78 -10.58 -12.76
C VAL A 54 12.40 -9.46 -11.95
N HIS A 55 12.09 -8.23 -12.34
CA HIS A 55 12.58 -7.02 -11.70
C HIS A 55 11.39 -6.16 -11.25
N ARG A 56 11.65 -5.22 -10.34
CA ARG A 56 10.62 -4.24 -9.95
C ARG A 56 10.05 -3.54 -11.19
N GLY A 57 8.73 -3.39 -11.25
CA GLY A 57 7.99 -2.78 -12.35
C GLY A 57 7.58 -3.74 -13.47
N ASP A 58 8.14 -4.96 -13.51
CA ASP A 58 7.67 -5.99 -14.44
C ASP A 58 6.22 -6.38 -14.14
N VAL A 59 5.51 -6.84 -15.16
CA VAL A 59 4.08 -7.17 -15.08
C VAL A 59 3.87 -8.65 -15.35
N LEU A 60 3.18 -9.29 -14.42
CA LEU A 60 2.78 -10.70 -14.48
C LEU A 60 1.25 -10.80 -14.64
N LEU A 61 0.82 -11.74 -15.47
CA LEU A 61 -0.57 -12.15 -15.59
C LEU A 61 -0.71 -13.52 -14.94
N VAL A 62 -1.52 -13.60 -13.89
CA VAL A 62 -1.80 -14.83 -13.15
C VAL A 62 -3.17 -15.33 -13.57
N HIS A 63 -3.21 -16.51 -14.17
CA HIS A 63 -4.41 -17.13 -14.67
C HIS A 63 -4.87 -18.21 -13.70
N GLY A 64 -6.10 -18.08 -13.22
CA GLY A 64 -6.76 -19.08 -12.39
C GLY A 64 -7.90 -19.74 -13.14
N THR A 65 -8.06 -21.05 -12.95
CA THR A 65 -9.21 -21.83 -13.44
C THR A 65 -9.65 -22.83 -12.39
N GLY A 66 -10.93 -23.20 -12.34
CA GLY A 66 -11.43 -24.24 -11.42
C GLY A 66 -11.52 -23.82 -9.96
N PHE A 67 -11.38 -22.52 -9.67
CA PHE A 67 -11.74 -21.93 -8.38
C PHE A 67 -13.26 -21.96 -8.22
N SER A 68 -13.76 -21.86 -6.99
CA SER A 68 -15.21 -21.75 -6.78
C SER A 68 -15.58 -20.30 -6.41
N PRO A 69 -16.48 -19.63 -7.16
CA PRO A 69 -16.97 -18.32 -6.76
C PRO A 69 -17.82 -18.37 -5.48
N GLU A 70 -18.15 -19.57 -4.98
CA GLU A 70 -18.91 -19.80 -3.75
C GLU A 70 -18.01 -20.15 -2.56
N ALA A 71 -16.69 -20.31 -2.75
CA ALA A 71 -15.71 -20.61 -1.70
C ALA A 71 -15.43 -19.41 -0.78
N ASN A 72 -14.64 -19.66 0.28
CA ASN A 72 -14.06 -18.66 1.17
C ASN A 72 -15.11 -17.73 1.82
N ARG A 73 -16.20 -18.28 2.36
CA ARG A 73 -17.31 -17.52 2.97
C ARG A 73 -17.13 -17.19 4.46
N GLY A 74 -16.07 -17.72 5.06
CA GLY A 74 -15.64 -17.46 6.44
C GLY A 74 -14.76 -16.21 6.54
N GLY A 75 -13.67 -16.31 7.29
CA GLY A 75 -12.69 -15.25 7.45
C GLY A 75 -13.05 -14.18 8.48
N PHE A 76 -12.44 -13.01 8.35
CA PHE A 76 -12.67 -11.86 9.21
C PHE A 76 -14.08 -11.27 9.01
N PRO A 77 -14.68 -10.64 10.03
CA PRO A 77 -16.01 -10.02 9.91
C PRO A 77 -16.04 -8.74 9.07
N LEU A 78 -14.87 -8.23 8.68
CA LEU A 78 -14.67 -7.07 7.82
C LEU A 78 -13.44 -7.34 6.93
N PRO A 79 -13.36 -6.78 5.72
CA PRO A 79 -14.30 -5.82 5.10
C PRO A 79 -15.49 -6.46 4.38
N VAL A 80 -15.36 -7.73 3.98
CA VAL A 80 -16.41 -8.48 3.29
C VAL A 80 -17.41 -8.99 4.35
N PRO A 81 -18.73 -8.79 4.16
CA PRO A 81 -19.71 -9.27 5.13
C PRO A 81 -19.65 -10.80 5.31
N PRO A 82 -19.80 -11.32 6.55
CA PRO A 82 -19.84 -12.76 6.82
C PRO A 82 -20.76 -13.54 5.88
N GLY A 83 -20.28 -14.67 5.38
CA GLY A 83 -21.03 -15.52 4.46
C GLY A 83 -20.96 -15.10 2.99
N THR A 84 -20.36 -13.95 2.68
CA THR A 84 -20.04 -13.54 1.31
C THR A 84 -18.67 -14.11 0.92
N PRO A 85 -18.52 -14.69 -0.28
CA PRO A 85 -17.22 -15.20 -0.76
C PRO A 85 -16.13 -14.13 -0.74
N ASN A 86 -15.04 -14.38 -0.03
CA ASN A 86 -13.90 -13.47 0.09
C ASN A 86 -13.05 -13.45 -1.18
N GLY A 87 -13.11 -14.49 -2.02
CA GLY A 87 -12.19 -14.65 -3.16
C GLY A 87 -10.76 -14.95 -2.71
N VAL A 88 -9.78 -14.56 -3.52
CA VAL A 88 -8.35 -14.85 -3.29
C VAL A 88 -7.48 -13.62 -3.46
N TYR A 89 -6.39 -13.55 -2.70
CA TYR A 89 -5.30 -12.63 -2.95
C TYR A 89 -4.33 -13.25 -3.95
N VAL A 90 -3.86 -12.43 -4.88
CA VAL A 90 -2.83 -12.77 -5.86
C VAL A 90 -1.76 -11.69 -5.81
N LEU A 91 -0.52 -12.06 -5.51
CA LEU A 91 0.58 -11.10 -5.35
C LEU A 91 1.94 -11.72 -5.65
N TYR A 92 2.94 -10.87 -5.79
CA TYR A 92 4.35 -11.25 -5.88
C TYR A 92 5.09 -10.82 -4.61
N SER A 93 5.80 -11.75 -3.96
CA SER A 93 6.63 -11.45 -2.77
C SER A 93 7.66 -12.55 -2.53
N GLY A 94 8.46 -12.38 -1.47
CA GLY A 94 9.29 -13.43 -0.88
C GLY A 94 8.71 -13.87 0.47
N PHE A 95 8.24 -15.10 0.61
CA PHE A 95 7.78 -15.62 1.91
C PHE A 95 8.74 -16.70 2.45
N GLY A 96 8.52 -17.11 3.70
CA GLY A 96 9.16 -18.30 4.28
C GLY A 96 8.44 -19.59 3.91
N ASP A 97 8.92 -20.72 4.41
CA ASP A 97 8.30 -22.04 4.16
C ASP A 97 6.92 -22.16 4.80
N GLU A 98 6.76 -21.62 6.00
CA GLU A 98 5.51 -21.63 6.77
C GLU A 98 4.66 -20.39 6.46
N TRP A 99 4.16 -20.27 5.23
CA TRP A 99 3.35 -19.13 4.81
C TRP A 99 1.85 -19.40 4.73
N LYS A 100 1.42 -20.67 4.72
CA LYS A 100 0.03 -21.06 4.41
C LYS A 100 -0.98 -20.73 5.52
N PRO A 101 -2.04 -19.94 5.25
CA PRO A 101 -3.13 -19.69 6.21
C PRO A 101 -3.71 -20.98 6.81
N SER A 102 -4.02 -21.98 5.98
CA SER A 102 -4.59 -23.27 6.41
C SER A 102 -3.68 -24.07 7.35
N GLY A 103 -2.38 -23.78 7.35
CA GLY A 103 -1.41 -24.32 8.29
C GLY A 103 -1.32 -23.55 9.61
N GLY A 104 -2.17 -22.55 9.82
CA GLY A 104 -2.14 -21.65 10.98
C GLY A 104 -1.06 -20.59 10.93
N SER A 105 -0.42 -20.37 9.77
CA SER A 105 0.63 -19.36 9.64
C SER A 105 0.07 -17.95 9.86
N PRO A 106 0.73 -17.11 10.67
CA PRO A 106 0.22 -15.77 11.00
C PRO A 106 0.31 -14.81 9.80
N GLY A 107 -0.41 -13.69 9.85
CA GLY A 107 -0.45 -12.71 8.75
C GLY A 107 0.91 -12.09 8.44
N GLU A 108 1.77 -11.96 9.44
CA GLU A 108 3.12 -11.40 9.35
C GLU A 108 4.05 -12.25 8.46
N ALA A 109 3.81 -13.56 8.38
CA ALA A 109 4.52 -14.46 7.46
C ALA A 109 4.19 -14.17 5.98
N ARG A 110 3.13 -13.39 5.73
CA ARG A 110 2.63 -12.97 4.42
C ARG A 110 2.64 -11.45 4.28
N THR A 111 3.64 -10.77 4.83
CA THR A 111 3.72 -9.30 4.73
C THR A 111 3.89 -8.87 3.27
N HIS A 112 3.00 -8.00 2.80
CA HIS A 112 3.05 -7.38 1.48
C HIS A 112 2.39 -5.99 1.51
N PRO A 113 2.72 -5.08 0.58
CA PRO A 113 1.98 -3.83 0.43
C PRO A 113 0.54 -4.12 -0.05
N HIS A 114 -0.46 -3.68 0.71
CA HIS A 114 -1.87 -3.96 0.42
C HIS A 114 -2.39 -3.27 -0.86
N ASP A 115 -1.70 -2.25 -1.36
CA ASP A 115 -2.02 -1.56 -2.61
C ASP A 115 -1.26 -2.13 -3.82
N ARG A 116 -0.48 -3.20 -3.63
CA ARG A 116 0.35 -3.86 -4.68
C ARG A 116 0.01 -5.35 -4.85
N MET A 117 -1.25 -5.68 -4.61
CA MET A 117 -1.80 -7.01 -4.85
C MET A 117 -3.01 -6.92 -5.78
N ALA A 118 -3.41 -8.05 -6.33
CA ALA A 118 -4.74 -8.24 -6.87
C ALA A 118 -5.60 -8.97 -5.84
N TRP A 119 -6.72 -8.37 -5.44
CA TRP A 119 -7.76 -9.08 -4.73
C TRP A 119 -8.77 -9.59 -5.76
N VAL A 120 -8.64 -10.84 -6.15
CA VAL A 120 -9.54 -11.47 -7.11
C VAL A 120 -10.85 -11.79 -6.40
N THR A 121 -11.94 -11.15 -6.84
CA THR A 121 -13.24 -11.18 -6.15
C THR A 121 -14.31 -11.82 -7.02
N PRO A 122 -15.11 -12.77 -6.47
CA PRO A 122 -16.30 -13.29 -7.13
C PRO A 122 -17.34 -12.21 -7.45
N PRO A 123 -18.26 -12.50 -8.38
CA PRO A 123 -19.34 -11.58 -8.70
C PRO A 123 -20.14 -11.18 -7.45
N GLY A 124 -20.31 -9.87 -7.22
CA GLY A 124 -21.07 -9.35 -6.08
C GLY A 124 -20.25 -9.08 -4.81
N THR A 125 -19.06 -9.68 -4.65
CA THR A 125 -18.25 -9.53 -3.43
C THR A 125 -17.86 -8.07 -3.18
N LEU A 126 -17.31 -7.38 -4.18
CA LEU A 126 -16.92 -5.97 -4.03
C LEU A 126 -18.13 -5.08 -3.70
N GLN A 127 -19.28 -5.34 -4.34
CA GLN A 127 -20.51 -4.56 -4.12
C GLN A 127 -21.12 -4.79 -2.73
N ALA A 128 -20.87 -5.94 -2.11
CA ALA A 128 -21.34 -6.27 -0.77
C ALA A 128 -20.59 -5.51 0.33
N ILE A 129 -19.40 -4.97 0.05
CA ILE A 129 -18.60 -4.25 1.04
C ILE A 129 -19.32 -2.95 1.44
N PRO A 130 -19.67 -2.77 2.74
CA PRO A 130 -20.31 -1.55 3.20
C PRO A 130 -19.42 -0.32 3.00
N LYS A 131 -20.04 0.81 2.63
CA LYS A 131 -19.38 2.11 2.48
C LYS A 131 -19.53 3.00 3.71
N ALA A 132 -20.20 2.51 4.75
CA ALA A 132 -20.46 3.23 5.99
C ALA A 132 -20.59 2.25 7.18
N PRO A 133 -20.23 2.66 8.41
CA PRO A 133 -19.63 3.96 8.77
C PRO A 133 -18.15 4.08 8.39
N ILE A 134 -17.50 2.98 8.01
CA ILE A 134 -16.10 2.94 7.55
C ILE A 134 -16.12 2.49 6.08
N ASP A 135 -15.58 3.30 5.18
CA ASP A 135 -15.49 2.97 3.75
C ASP A 135 -14.16 2.27 3.44
N MET A 136 -14.17 0.95 3.49
CA MET A 136 -13.05 0.11 3.01
C MET A 136 -13.22 -0.27 1.53
N HIS A 137 -14.43 -0.13 0.98
CA HIS A 137 -14.76 -0.49 -0.39
C HIS A 137 -13.87 0.27 -1.36
N ARG A 138 -13.64 1.57 -1.18
CA ARG A 138 -12.83 2.36 -2.11
C ARG A 138 -11.41 1.80 -2.25
N SER A 139 -10.74 1.53 -1.13
CA SER A 139 -9.36 1.04 -1.15
C SER A 139 -9.24 -0.36 -1.72
N ILE A 140 -10.23 -1.20 -1.43
CA ILE A 140 -10.31 -2.56 -1.99
C ILE A 140 -10.61 -2.51 -3.50
N ALA A 141 -11.48 -1.61 -3.95
CA ALA A 141 -11.83 -1.48 -5.36
C ALA A 141 -10.62 -1.16 -6.27
N ARG A 142 -9.55 -0.56 -5.74
CA ARG A 142 -8.31 -0.29 -6.51
C ARG A 142 -7.49 -1.53 -6.79
N VAL A 143 -7.58 -2.54 -5.92
CA VAL A 143 -6.88 -3.81 -6.05
C VAL A 143 -7.81 -4.94 -6.48
N ALA A 144 -9.11 -4.71 -6.44
CA ALA A 144 -10.12 -5.68 -6.82
C ALA A 144 -10.01 -6.01 -8.33
N GLN A 145 -9.89 -7.29 -8.64
CA GLN A 145 -9.95 -7.81 -10.00
C GLN A 145 -11.05 -8.88 -10.07
N PRO A 146 -11.72 -9.05 -11.21
CA PRO A 146 -12.89 -9.92 -11.29
C PRO A 146 -12.49 -11.40 -11.36
N MET A 147 -13.22 -12.23 -10.62
CA MET A 147 -13.39 -13.64 -10.90
C MET A 147 -14.70 -13.85 -11.66
N ASN A 148 -14.66 -14.68 -12.69
CA ASN A 148 -15.84 -15.06 -13.45
C ASN A 148 -16.74 -16.01 -12.63
N ALA A 149 -18.00 -16.14 -13.05
CA ALA A 149 -18.96 -17.04 -12.40
C ALA A 149 -18.66 -18.53 -12.57
N ASP A 150 -17.72 -18.89 -13.46
CA ASP A 150 -17.19 -20.24 -13.65
C ASP A 150 -15.88 -20.49 -12.88
N GLY A 151 -15.42 -19.51 -12.08
CA GLY A 151 -14.19 -19.63 -11.32
C GLY A 151 -12.91 -19.35 -12.10
N GLU A 152 -13.01 -18.84 -13.34
CA GLU A 152 -11.85 -18.38 -14.08
C GLU A 152 -11.50 -16.93 -13.73
N PHE A 153 -10.21 -16.60 -13.75
CA PHE A 153 -9.75 -15.22 -13.64
C PHE A 153 -8.41 -15.00 -14.34
N THR A 154 -8.12 -13.75 -14.67
CA THR A 154 -6.76 -13.29 -14.98
C THR A 154 -6.46 -12.07 -14.14
N ALA A 155 -5.51 -12.21 -13.21
CA ALA A 155 -5.08 -11.15 -12.32
C ALA A 155 -3.79 -10.52 -12.85
N ARG A 156 -3.79 -9.21 -13.07
CA ARG A 156 -2.60 -8.43 -13.43
C ARG A 156 -1.88 -7.98 -12.17
N VAL A 157 -0.64 -8.42 -11.97
CA VAL A 157 0.21 -8.09 -10.82
C VAL A 157 1.45 -7.35 -11.31
N VAL A 158 1.75 -6.20 -10.70
CA VAL A 158 3.03 -5.51 -10.89
C VAL A 158 4.00 -6.04 -9.85
N VAL A 159 5.19 -6.47 -10.29
CA VAL A 159 6.28 -6.89 -9.41
C VAL A 159 6.78 -5.66 -8.66
N ASP A 160 6.41 -5.52 -7.40
CA ASP A 160 6.89 -4.44 -6.54
C ASP A 160 6.89 -4.88 -5.06
N PRO A 161 7.74 -5.87 -4.71
CA PRO A 161 7.80 -6.41 -3.37
C PRO A 161 8.22 -5.33 -2.35
N PRO A 162 7.90 -5.52 -1.06
CA PRO A 162 8.36 -4.63 0.00
C PRO A 162 9.89 -4.66 0.09
N GLU A 163 10.48 -3.62 0.69
CA GLU A 163 11.93 -3.56 0.91
C GLU A 163 12.43 -4.69 1.81
N GLU A 164 11.61 -5.08 2.79
CA GLU A 164 11.86 -6.20 3.69
C GLU A 164 10.76 -7.25 3.49
N THR A 165 11.16 -8.45 3.09
CA THR A 165 10.27 -9.59 2.91
C THR A 165 10.39 -10.59 4.08
N PRO A 166 9.32 -11.34 4.41
CA PRO A 166 9.37 -12.38 5.45
C PRO A 166 10.29 -13.57 5.14
N GLY A 167 10.69 -13.76 3.88
CA GLY A 167 11.61 -14.81 3.47
C GLY A 167 12.11 -14.63 2.04
N GLU A 168 12.79 -15.68 1.56
CA GLU A 168 13.52 -15.70 0.28
C GLU A 168 12.89 -16.62 -0.77
N ASN A 169 11.72 -17.21 -0.48
CA ASN A 169 10.99 -17.98 -1.48
C ASN A 169 10.27 -16.99 -2.41
N TRP A 170 10.95 -16.53 -3.46
CA TRP A 170 10.43 -15.54 -4.39
C TRP A 170 9.45 -16.16 -5.38
N GLY A 171 8.29 -15.51 -5.56
CA GLY A 171 7.33 -15.95 -6.56
C GLY A 171 5.95 -15.31 -6.43
N VAL A 172 5.02 -15.86 -7.21
CA VAL A 172 3.59 -15.53 -7.13
C VAL A 172 2.93 -16.41 -6.08
N TYR A 173 2.13 -15.77 -5.24
CA TYR A 173 1.30 -16.43 -4.25
C TYR A 173 -0.18 -16.20 -4.57
N VAL A 174 -0.96 -17.29 -4.49
CA VAL A 174 -2.43 -17.25 -4.53
C VAL A 174 -2.92 -17.89 -3.24
N TYR A 175 -3.78 -17.21 -2.50
CA TYR A 175 -4.36 -17.74 -1.26
C TYR A 175 -5.68 -17.05 -0.90
N PRO A 176 -6.51 -17.65 -0.04
CA PRO A 176 -7.80 -17.09 0.33
C PRO A 176 -7.75 -15.69 0.93
N GLY A 177 -8.70 -14.87 0.50
CA GLY A 177 -8.85 -13.48 0.93
C GLY A 177 -9.35 -13.35 2.37
N ALA A 178 -9.14 -12.17 2.95
CA ALA A 178 -9.76 -11.71 4.21
C ALA A 178 -9.78 -12.73 5.38
N GLY A 179 -8.72 -13.51 5.56
CA GLY A 179 -8.59 -14.42 6.70
C GLY A 179 -9.34 -15.74 6.56
N SER A 180 -9.92 -16.03 5.38
CA SER A 180 -10.37 -17.38 5.07
C SER A 180 -9.20 -18.37 5.04
N GLU A 181 -9.53 -19.63 5.28
CA GLU A 181 -8.59 -20.76 5.23
C GLU A 181 -9.13 -21.81 4.25
N ASN A 182 -8.41 -22.02 3.16
CA ASN A 182 -8.75 -23.02 2.14
C ASN A 182 -7.46 -23.57 1.51
N PRO A 183 -6.99 -24.77 1.93
CA PRO A 183 -5.73 -25.34 1.45
C PRO A 183 -5.72 -25.64 -0.05
N SER A 184 -6.89 -25.86 -0.66
CA SER A 184 -7.01 -26.13 -2.10
C SER A 184 -6.63 -24.90 -2.93
N GLU A 185 -6.82 -23.69 -2.40
CA GLU A 185 -6.59 -22.43 -3.09
C GLU A 185 -5.25 -21.76 -2.70
N GLU A 186 -4.35 -22.50 -2.05
CA GLU A 186 -3.03 -22.01 -1.60
C GLU A 186 -1.89 -22.46 -2.52
N PHE A 187 -1.53 -21.59 -3.47
CA PHE A 187 -0.50 -21.84 -4.47
C PHE A 187 0.73 -20.96 -4.27
N PHE A 188 1.89 -21.54 -4.56
CA PHE A 188 3.16 -20.85 -4.72
C PHE A 188 3.77 -21.23 -6.08
N ILE A 189 4.04 -20.23 -6.90
CA ILE A 189 4.66 -20.39 -8.22
C ILE A 189 6.02 -19.68 -8.15
N PRO A 190 7.15 -20.43 -8.12
CA PRO A 190 8.47 -19.86 -7.93
C PRO A 190 8.88 -19.05 -9.17
N ILE A 191 9.31 -17.81 -8.95
CA ILE A 191 9.83 -16.92 -9.99
C ILE A 191 10.89 -16.02 -9.34
N ASP A 192 12.13 -16.13 -9.81
CA ASP A 192 13.27 -15.44 -9.21
C ASP A 192 13.12 -13.92 -9.25
N PHE A 193 13.56 -13.24 -8.19
CA PHE A 193 13.62 -11.79 -8.10
C PHE A 193 15.04 -11.28 -8.26
N SER A 194 15.23 -10.21 -9.03
CA SER A 194 16.45 -9.41 -9.00
C SER A 194 16.16 -8.00 -8.48
N PRO A 195 16.90 -7.52 -7.45
CA PRO A 195 16.77 -6.15 -6.97
C PRO A 195 17.42 -5.12 -7.90
N GLU A 196 18.23 -5.56 -8.86
CA GLU A 196 18.83 -4.67 -9.86
C GLU A 196 17.76 -4.05 -10.77
N PRO A 197 17.92 -2.81 -11.24
CA PRO A 197 16.95 -2.20 -12.14
C PRO A 197 16.81 -2.97 -13.46
N GLY A 198 15.59 -3.39 -13.77
CA GLY A 198 15.18 -3.92 -15.06
C GLY A 198 14.60 -2.85 -16.01
N PRO A 199 14.17 -3.24 -17.23
CA PRO A 199 13.66 -2.30 -18.23
C PRO A 199 12.44 -1.50 -17.79
N ASN A 200 11.60 -2.09 -16.93
CA ASN A 200 10.37 -1.48 -16.42
C ASN A 200 10.54 -0.87 -15.02
N THR A 201 11.74 -0.94 -14.44
CA THR A 201 11.98 -0.41 -13.10
C THR A 201 11.84 1.12 -13.10
N PRO A 202 10.95 1.68 -12.26
CA PRO A 202 10.85 3.12 -12.13
C PRO A 202 12.20 3.73 -11.73
N PRO A 203 12.58 4.89 -12.29
CA PRO A 203 13.80 5.58 -11.88
C PRO A 203 13.81 5.80 -10.36
N PRO A 204 14.99 5.70 -9.71
CA PRO A 204 15.10 5.96 -8.28
C PRO A 204 14.72 7.41 -8.00
N ALA A 205 13.88 7.59 -6.97
CA ALA A 205 13.50 8.92 -6.52
C ALA A 205 14.73 9.70 -6.03
N GLN A 206 14.85 10.95 -6.47
CA GLN A 206 15.91 11.86 -6.06
C GLN A 206 15.40 12.84 -4.99
N PRO A 207 16.23 13.22 -4.01
CA PRO A 207 15.83 14.13 -2.94
C PRO A 207 15.91 15.61 -3.35
N ASP A 208 15.31 15.99 -4.48
CA ASP A 208 15.44 17.35 -5.03
C ASP A 208 14.61 18.39 -4.28
N LEU A 209 13.50 17.97 -3.68
CA LEU A 209 12.72 18.72 -2.70
C LEU A 209 12.51 17.83 -1.49
N VAL A 210 13.00 18.24 -0.32
CA VAL A 210 12.83 17.52 0.95
C VAL A 210 11.94 18.35 1.87
N LEU A 211 10.91 17.70 2.41
CA LEU A 211 9.95 18.30 3.35
C LEU A 211 10.01 17.59 4.69
N GLU A 212 9.99 18.36 5.78
CA GLU A 212 9.71 17.83 7.11
C GLU A 212 8.25 17.39 7.22
N ALA A 213 8.03 16.16 7.69
CA ALA A 213 6.71 15.55 7.81
C ALA A 213 6.44 14.97 9.20
N GLY A 214 7.20 15.37 10.23
CA GLY A 214 7.17 14.75 11.56
C GLY A 214 5.79 14.71 12.23
N LEU A 215 4.94 15.72 12.02
CA LEU A 215 3.56 15.67 12.51
C LEU A 215 2.74 14.55 11.85
N VAL A 216 2.93 14.34 10.55
CA VAL A 216 2.23 13.31 9.77
C VAL A 216 2.72 11.93 10.17
N TYR A 217 4.05 11.75 10.33
CA TYR A 217 4.63 10.50 10.85
C TYR A 217 4.01 10.10 12.18
N ARG A 218 4.03 11.00 13.18
CA ARG A 218 3.42 10.75 14.50
C ARG A 218 1.93 10.44 14.43
N ALA A 219 1.19 11.14 13.57
CA ALA A 219 -0.24 10.89 13.39
C ALA A 219 -0.51 9.50 12.79
N THR A 220 0.25 9.10 11.77
CA THR A 220 0.11 7.77 11.16
C THR A 220 0.53 6.64 12.09
N GLU A 221 1.59 6.85 12.89
CA GLU A 221 2.03 5.89 13.91
C GLU A 221 0.95 5.67 14.97
N ALA A 222 0.39 6.75 15.52
CA ALA A 222 -0.71 6.68 16.48
C ALA A 222 -1.96 6.00 15.91
N ALA A 223 -2.19 6.12 14.60
CA ALA A 223 -3.28 5.47 13.88
C ALA A 223 -2.94 4.07 13.35
N GLN A 224 -1.78 3.51 13.70
CA GLN A 224 -1.29 2.21 13.24
C GLN A 224 -1.30 2.07 11.70
N GLY A 225 -0.97 3.16 11.00
CA GLY A 225 -0.80 3.17 9.55
C GLY A 225 0.63 3.53 9.17
N GLY A 226 0.81 4.23 8.05
CA GLY A 226 2.15 4.56 7.58
C GLY A 226 2.22 5.63 6.50
N ILE A 227 3.44 5.96 6.13
CA ILE A 227 3.78 6.90 5.05
C ILE A 227 4.26 6.08 3.85
N ASN A 228 3.59 6.23 2.71
CA ASN A 228 3.81 5.42 1.51
C ASN A 228 4.14 6.35 0.33
N PRO A 229 5.43 6.66 0.11
CA PRO A 229 5.86 7.43 -1.03
C PRO A 229 5.98 6.57 -2.30
N ARG A 230 5.72 7.15 -3.46
CA ARG A 230 5.83 6.50 -4.78
C ARG A 230 6.00 7.51 -5.91
N PHE A 231 6.30 7.00 -7.11
CA PHE A 231 6.31 7.75 -8.38
C PHE A 231 7.16 9.03 -8.35
N GLY A 232 8.39 8.95 -7.82
CA GLY A 232 9.29 10.09 -7.67
C GLY A 232 9.38 10.63 -6.24
N ALA A 233 8.57 10.11 -5.30
CA ALA A 233 8.72 10.39 -3.87
C ALA A 233 9.49 9.29 -3.12
N ALA A 234 10.16 9.64 -2.03
CA ALA A 234 10.83 8.70 -1.12
C ALA A 234 10.75 9.13 0.36
N LYS A 235 10.94 8.17 1.27
CA LYS A 235 11.21 8.46 2.69
C LYS A 235 12.64 8.95 2.84
N GLN A 236 12.87 9.86 3.77
CA GLN A 236 14.18 10.39 4.11
C GLN A 236 14.44 10.24 5.61
N PRO A 237 15.72 10.17 6.05
CA PRO A 237 16.06 10.13 7.46
C PRO A 237 15.46 11.32 8.23
N GLY A 238 14.99 11.08 9.46
CA GLY A 238 14.46 12.13 10.35
C GLY A 238 13.03 12.57 10.04
N GLU A 239 12.11 11.63 9.77
CA GLU A 239 10.70 11.92 9.49
C GLU A 239 10.48 12.91 8.34
N ARG A 240 11.29 12.78 7.29
CA ARG A 240 11.24 13.60 6.09
C ARG A 240 10.75 12.79 4.89
N VAL A 241 10.18 13.49 3.93
CA VAL A 241 9.84 12.92 2.61
C VAL A 241 10.46 13.78 1.53
N SER A 242 10.79 13.16 0.40
CA SER A 242 11.33 13.89 -0.74
C SER A 242 10.55 13.67 -2.02
N PHE A 243 10.76 14.56 -2.99
CA PHE A 243 10.18 14.55 -4.33
C PHE A 243 11.27 14.83 -5.36
N THR A 244 11.19 14.12 -6.49
CA THR A 244 12.13 14.24 -7.61
C THR A 244 11.76 15.44 -8.46
N ARG A 245 12.74 16.21 -8.94
CA ARG A 245 12.49 17.33 -9.82
C ARG A 245 12.01 16.82 -11.18
N SER A 246 10.91 17.41 -11.67
CA SER A 246 10.40 17.07 -13.00
C SER A 246 11.37 17.55 -14.07
N ALA A 247 11.70 16.67 -15.01
CA ALA A 247 12.52 17.00 -16.18
C ALA A 247 11.74 17.78 -17.24
N ALA A 248 10.41 17.91 -17.10
CA ALA A 248 9.58 18.68 -18.03
C ALA A 248 9.87 20.18 -17.87
N GLU A 249 10.69 20.72 -18.78
CA GLU A 249 10.97 22.15 -18.84
C GLU A 249 9.72 22.91 -19.27
N ALA A 250 9.14 23.65 -18.33
CA ALA A 250 8.10 24.63 -18.63
C ALA A 250 8.71 26.04 -18.62
N THR A 251 8.32 26.87 -19.57
CA THR A 251 8.82 28.25 -19.71
C THR A 251 8.13 29.24 -18.77
N ASP A 252 7.34 28.77 -17.81
CA ASP A 252 6.53 29.60 -16.92
C ASP A 252 7.22 29.98 -15.60
N GLY A 253 8.47 29.54 -15.41
CA GLY A 253 9.26 29.86 -14.22
C GLY A 253 8.82 29.14 -12.95
N ILE A 254 8.00 28.09 -13.09
CA ILE A 254 7.57 27.24 -11.97
C ILE A 254 8.49 26.02 -11.89
N THR A 255 9.11 25.81 -10.73
CA THR A 255 9.87 24.59 -10.45
C THR A 255 8.92 23.49 -10.05
N ARG A 256 8.88 22.40 -10.81
CA ARG A 256 7.97 21.27 -10.60
C ARG A 256 8.70 20.06 -10.07
N TYR A 257 8.05 19.35 -9.18
CA TYR A 257 8.50 18.08 -8.65
C TYR A 257 7.41 17.02 -8.86
N GLU A 258 7.83 15.78 -8.96
CA GLU A 258 7.01 14.59 -9.16
C GLU A 258 7.11 13.69 -7.94
N GLY A 259 5.99 13.08 -7.58
CA GLY A 259 5.93 12.17 -6.45
C GLY A 259 4.60 12.22 -5.76
N THR A 260 4.19 11.08 -5.21
CA THR A 260 3.01 10.97 -4.36
C THR A 260 3.42 10.43 -3.00
N VAL A 261 3.09 11.13 -1.93
CA VAL A 261 3.22 10.64 -0.56
C VAL A 261 1.82 10.39 -0.02
N THR A 262 1.52 9.15 0.37
CA THR A 262 0.21 8.79 0.94
C THR A 262 0.36 8.40 2.41
N ALA A 263 -0.27 9.17 3.29
CA ALA A 263 -0.42 8.85 4.70
C ALA A 263 -1.67 7.99 4.91
N THR A 264 -1.51 6.86 5.57
CA THR A 264 -2.60 5.91 5.86
C THR A 264 -2.80 5.73 7.37
N ALA A 265 -4.00 5.34 7.76
CA ALA A 265 -4.27 4.70 9.04
C ALA A 265 -4.43 3.17 8.85
N ARG A 266 -4.54 2.43 9.95
CA ARG A 266 -4.81 0.99 9.93
C ARG A 266 -5.99 0.66 9.01
N PHE A 267 -5.86 -0.45 8.28
CA PHE A 267 -6.85 -0.93 7.30
C PHE A 267 -7.18 0.08 6.19
N SER A 268 -6.34 1.08 5.96
CA SER A 268 -6.58 2.18 5.03
C SER A 268 -7.89 2.95 5.30
N MET A 269 -8.31 3.01 6.58
CA MET A 269 -9.51 3.76 7.01
C MET A 269 -9.37 5.27 6.73
N VAL A 270 -8.14 5.76 6.79
CA VAL A 270 -7.73 7.09 6.36
C VAL A 270 -6.67 6.89 5.29
N GLU A 271 -6.78 7.65 4.22
CA GLU A 271 -5.83 7.69 3.12
C GLU A 271 -5.82 9.11 2.56
N VAL A 272 -4.79 9.87 2.92
CA VAL A 272 -4.57 11.25 2.48
C VAL A 272 -3.24 11.32 1.75
N SER A 273 -3.26 11.89 0.56
CA SER A 273 -2.10 12.01 -0.30
C SER A 273 -1.73 13.46 -0.55
N MET A 274 -0.44 13.70 -0.66
CA MET A 274 0.16 14.90 -1.25
C MET A 274 0.88 14.48 -2.53
N LYS A 275 0.71 15.23 -3.62
CA LYS A 275 1.23 14.88 -4.93
C LYS A 275 1.75 16.10 -5.70
N ASP A 276 2.82 15.89 -6.46
CA ASP A 276 3.40 16.81 -7.44
C ASP A 276 3.58 18.26 -6.91
N PRO A 277 4.42 18.46 -5.89
CA PRO A 277 4.64 19.79 -5.34
C PRO A 277 5.33 20.72 -6.34
N TRP A 278 4.95 21.99 -6.34
CA TRP A 278 5.54 23.04 -7.17
C TRP A 278 6.04 24.19 -6.31
N ILE A 279 7.14 24.82 -6.71
CA ILE A 279 7.59 26.10 -6.17
C ILE A 279 7.35 27.17 -7.24
N GLU A 280 6.54 28.17 -6.88
CA GLU A 280 6.08 29.23 -7.76
C GLU A 280 6.50 30.60 -7.20
N ARG A 281 6.94 31.51 -8.09
CA ARG A 281 7.14 32.92 -7.74
C ARG A 281 5.82 33.68 -7.82
N ARG A 282 5.33 34.23 -6.71
CA ARG A 282 4.13 35.09 -6.67
C ARG A 282 4.48 36.46 -6.12
N GLY A 283 4.81 37.39 -7.02
CA GLY A 283 5.34 38.70 -6.65
C GLY A 283 6.69 38.57 -5.97
N ASP A 284 6.79 39.03 -4.73
CA ASP A 284 7.99 38.97 -3.90
C ASP A 284 8.09 37.71 -3.02
N ARG A 285 7.09 36.82 -3.04
CA ARG A 285 7.08 35.53 -2.31
C ARG A 285 7.33 34.28 -3.18
N SER A 286 8.02 33.28 -2.60
CA SER A 286 8.15 31.94 -3.17
C SER A 286 7.16 31.02 -2.47
N VAL A 287 6.28 30.38 -3.23
CA VAL A 287 5.14 29.66 -2.69
C VAL A 287 5.25 28.18 -3.04
N LEU A 288 5.11 27.32 -2.04
CA LEU A 288 5.01 25.87 -2.23
C LEU A 288 3.54 25.49 -2.39
N THR A 289 3.20 24.88 -3.51
CA THR A 289 1.87 24.32 -3.78
C THR A 289 1.95 22.82 -4.02
N ALA A 290 0.87 22.08 -3.80
CA ALA A 290 0.79 20.67 -4.14
C ALA A 290 -0.65 20.25 -4.39
N LEU A 291 -0.85 19.14 -5.10
CA LEU A 291 -2.13 18.43 -5.08
C LEU A 291 -2.28 17.76 -3.71
N VAL A 292 -3.43 17.94 -3.07
CA VAL A 292 -3.80 17.28 -1.81
C VAL A 292 -5.18 16.65 -1.94
N SER A 293 -5.40 15.51 -1.28
CA SER A 293 -6.70 14.83 -1.26
C SER A 293 -7.85 15.75 -0.89
N ASN A 294 -9.00 15.59 -1.55
CA ASN A 294 -10.21 16.34 -1.25
C ASN A 294 -10.91 15.88 0.04
N ALA A 295 -10.62 14.66 0.49
CA ALA A 295 -11.21 14.06 1.68
C ALA A 295 -10.20 13.14 2.39
N TYR A 296 -10.54 12.72 3.61
CA TYR A 296 -9.66 11.93 4.46
C TYR A 296 -9.41 10.51 3.95
N ASN A 297 -10.23 10.01 3.02
CA ASN A 297 -10.21 8.62 2.57
C ASN A 297 -10.11 8.47 1.05
N VAL A 298 -9.71 9.50 0.29
CA VAL A 298 -9.67 9.49 -1.19
C VAL A 298 -8.26 9.42 -1.78
N GLY A 299 -7.21 9.45 -0.96
CA GLY A 299 -5.82 9.32 -1.40
C GLY A 299 -5.51 10.20 -2.62
N ALA A 300 -4.92 9.61 -3.65
CA ALA A 300 -4.56 10.34 -4.88
C ALA A 300 -5.65 10.35 -5.96
N ASP A 301 -6.84 9.80 -5.70
CA ASP A 301 -7.90 9.64 -6.72
C ASP A 301 -8.66 10.94 -6.96
N GLU A 302 -8.86 11.72 -5.91
CA GLU A 302 -9.53 13.01 -5.97
C GLU A 302 -8.72 14.05 -5.21
N MET A 303 -8.10 14.97 -5.96
CA MET A 303 -7.16 15.95 -5.42
C MET A 303 -7.43 17.35 -5.97
N HIS A 304 -7.05 18.36 -5.19
CA HIS A 304 -7.04 19.75 -5.62
C HIS A 304 -5.70 20.40 -5.25
N ARG A 305 -5.27 21.38 -6.05
CA ARG A 305 -4.01 22.10 -5.80
C ARG A 305 -4.23 23.16 -4.72
N VAL A 306 -3.44 23.08 -3.66
CA VAL A 306 -3.46 24.02 -2.53
C VAL A 306 -2.12 24.73 -2.37
N GLU A 307 -2.14 25.94 -1.83
CA GLU A 307 -0.96 26.59 -1.27
C GLU A 307 -0.66 25.97 0.10
N LEU A 308 0.50 25.31 0.22
CA LEU A 308 0.96 24.74 1.49
C LEU A 308 1.58 25.82 2.38
N GLY A 309 2.24 26.81 1.77
CA GLY A 309 2.81 27.94 2.47
C GLY A 309 3.81 28.73 1.62
N THR A 310 4.32 29.80 2.20
CA THR A 310 5.41 30.60 1.64
C THR A 310 6.75 30.10 2.20
N LEU A 311 7.76 29.99 1.35
CA LEU A 311 9.13 29.72 1.76
C LEU A 311 9.74 30.99 2.34
N GLY A 312 10.22 30.92 3.58
CA GLY A 312 10.97 31.99 4.22
C GLY A 312 12.41 32.10 3.71
N GLU A 313 13.21 32.93 4.37
CA GLU A 313 14.62 33.11 3.98
C GLU A 313 15.40 31.80 4.14
N GLU A 314 16.11 31.43 3.07
CA GLU A 314 16.99 30.26 3.03
C GLU A 314 18.21 30.49 3.92
N ASN A 315 18.51 29.54 4.79
CA ASN A 315 19.70 29.58 5.63
C ASN A 315 20.96 29.10 4.86
N ALA A 316 22.12 29.14 5.52
CA ALA A 316 23.39 28.74 4.92
C ALA A 316 23.43 27.27 4.45
N ASP A 317 22.58 26.41 4.99
CA ASP A 317 22.49 24.98 4.67
C ASP A 317 21.46 24.67 3.56
N GLY A 318 20.89 25.70 2.93
CA GLY A 318 19.89 25.55 1.86
C GLY A 318 18.50 25.18 2.38
N VAL A 319 18.22 25.47 3.65
CA VAL A 319 16.96 25.15 4.32
C VAL A 319 16.12 26.41 4.51
N SER A 320 14.87 26.36 4.08
CA SER A 320 13.88 27.43 4.20
C SER A 320 12.72 27.00 5.09
N PRO A 321 12.25 27.83 6.05
CA PRO A 321 11.03 27.52 6.79
C PRO A 321 9.81 27.64 5.88
N LEU A 322 8.87 26.70 5.96
CA LEU A 322 7.56 26.79 5.32
C LEU A 322 6.58 27.46 6.27
N VAL A 323 6.08 28.63 5.87
CA VAL A 323 5.23 29.48 6.71
C VAL A 323 3.83 29.60 6.12
N LEU A 324 2.81 29.37 6.96
CA LEU A 324 1.41 29.61 6.62
C LEU A 324 0.80 30.56 7.65
N GLY A 325 0.67 31.83 7.27
CA GLY A 325 0.24 32.89 8.19
C GLY A 325 1.25 33.06 9.34
N PRO A 326 0.83 33.01 10.62
CA PRO A 326 1.74 33.13 11.77
C PRO A 326 2.44 31.81 12.14
N ALA A 327 2.12 30.69 11.47
CA ALA A 327 2.62 29.37 11.83
C ALA A 327 3.75 28.91 10.90
N THR A 328 4.81 28.35 11.50
CA THR A 328 5.82 27.57 10.77
C THR A 328 5.38 26.12 10.75
N LEU A 329 5.15 25.57 9.55
CA LEU A 329 4.68 24.20 9.36
C LEU A 329 5.82 23.17 9.39
N GLY A 330 7.04 23.61 9.10
CA GLY A 330 8.24 22.79 9.06
C GLY A 330 9.30 23.43 8.18
N ASN A 331 10.35 22.69 7.88
CA ASN A 331 11.40 23.13 6.96
C ASN A 331 11.34 22.42 5.60
N VAL A 332 11.86 23.13 4.60
CA VAL A 332 11.97 22.71 3.20
C VAL A 332 13.42 22.85 2.77
N GLN A 333 13.97 21.83 2.14
CA GLN A 333 15.28 21.87 1.52
C GLN A 333 15.13 21.61 0.02
N VAL A 334 15.79 22.42 -0.81
CA VAL A 334 15.79 22.26 -2.26
C VAL A 334 17.22 21.96 -2.71
N ALA A 335 17.41 20.86 -3.45
CA ALA A 335 18.69 20.57 -4.06
C ALA A 335 19.02 21.61 -5.15
N ARG A 336 20.27 22.07 -5.15
CA ARG A 336 20.77 23.05 -6.12
C ARG A 336 21.27 22.39 -7.40
#